data_AF-A0AAD5NKW0-F1
#
_entry.id   AF-A0AAD5NKW0-F1
#
_cell.length_a   1.000
_cell.length_b   1.000
_cell.length_c   1.000
_cell.angle_alpha   90.00
_cell.angle_beta   90.00
_cell.angle_gamma   90.00
#
_symmetry.space_group_name_H-M   'P 1'
#
loop_
_entity.id
_entity.type
_entity.pdbx_description
1 polymer ?
#
loop_
_entity_poly.entity_id
_entity_poly.type
_entity_poly.pdbx_seq_one_letter_code
_entity_poly.pdbx_strand_id
1 'polypeptide(L)'
;MSLESCVDDDGSLLYIVTKDESFKKWLVKRKSDNLLSCSCRMFEMKGVLCSHVIKVLREAMNVKDIPDQYILKRWTKQARAECVQDMHGHEIQANPKLQQTYQYRSLCSIFTRISSRASESEKAYNVAYEHASNLARLVEDILCLEIAGNVLKIGHESQDVNLEVNSIQDSNLMKVKRLKKKESSRG
;
A
#
# COMPACT_ATOMS: atom_id res chain seq x y z
N MET A 1 -33.68 7.41 -7.19
CA MET A 1 -33.74 7.63 -5.74
C MET A 1 -34.29 9.01 -5.52
N SER A 2 -35.31 9.16 -4.71
CA SER A 2 -35.93 10.45 -4.37
C SER A 2 -35.38 10.98 -3.04
N LEU A 3 -35.47 12.29 -2.82
CA LEU A 3 -34.97 12.98 -1.64
C LEU A 3 -36.03 13.93 -1.10
N GLU A 4 -36.40 13.76 0.17
CA GLU A 4 -37.31 14.64 0.90
C GLU A 4 -36.61 15.12 2.17
N SER A 5 -36.93 16.31 2.67
CA SER A 5 -36.40 16.86 3.92
C SER A 5 -37.53 17.23 4.88
N CYS A 6 -37.35 16.92 6.17
CA CYS A 6 -38.22 17.33 7.25
C CYS A 6 -37.40 17.72 8.50
N VAL A 7 -38.06 18.24 9.51
CA VAL A 7 -37.45 18.60 10.79
C VAL A 7 -37.87 17.57 11.83
N ASP A 8 -36.91 17.01 12.56
CA ASP A 8 -37.15 16.11 13.70
C ASP A 8 -37.69 16.90 14.92
N ASP A 9 -38.22 16.19 15.92
CA ASP A 9 -38.84 16.80 17.12
C ASP A 9 -37.87 17.71 17.93
N ASP A 10 -36.56 17.49 17.80
CA ASP A 10 -35.50 18.28 18.42
C ASP A 10 -35.07 19.50 17.58
N GLY A 11 -35.71 19.74 16.44
CA GLY A 11 -35.33 20.78 15.48
C GLY A 11 -34.21 20.37 14.52
N SER A 12 -33.71 19.13 14.60
CA SER A 12 -32.64 18.64 13.71
C SER A 12 -33.16 18.39 12.29
N LEU A 13 -32.34 18.72 11.28
CA LEU A 13 -32.68 18.49 9.88
C LEU A 13 -32.52 17.00 9.51
N LEU A 14 -33.61 16.41 9.05
CA LEU A 14 -33.70 15.01 8.60
C LEU A 14 -33.95 14.95 7.09
N TYR A 15 -33.22 14.07 6.41
CA TYR A 15 -33.44 13.75 5.01
C TYR A 15 -33.90 12.30 4.85
N ILE A 16 -34.93 12.10 4.03
CA ILE A 16 -35.47 10.80 3.68
C ILE A 16 -35.05 10.48 2.25
N VAL A 17 -34.25 9.43 2.10
CA VAL A 17 -33.81 8.92 0.79
C VAL A 17 -34.62 7.67 0.46
N THR A 18 -35.31 7.67 -0.67
CA THR A 18 -36.12 6.54 -1.15
C THR A 18 -35.51 5.96 -2.42
N LYS A 19 -35.52 4.63 -2.56
CA LYS A 19 -35.25 3.98 -3.85
C LYS A 19 -36.57 3.63 -4.51
N ASP A 20 -36.74 4.09 -5.75
CA ASP A 20 -38.04 4.21 -6.43
C ASP A 20 -38.79 2.87 -6.59
N GLU A 21 -38.07 1.74 -6.53
CA GLU A 21 -38.65 0.40 -6.76
C GLU A 21 -38.86 -0.42 -5.48
N SER A 22 -38.26 -0.04 -4.35
CA SER A 22 -38.11 -0.97 -3.21
C SER A 22 -38.81 -0.54 -1.92
N PHE A 23 -39.61 0.53 -1.94
CA PHE A 23 -40.24 1.20 -0.77
C PHE A 23 -39.29 1.47 0.42
N LYS A 24 -38.00 1.22 0.24
CA LYS A 24 -36.99 1.25 1.29
C LYS A 24 -36.57 2.68 1.46
N LYS A 25 -36.70 3.15 2.70
CA LYS A 25 -36.36 4.51 3.11
C LYS A 25 -35.11 4.47 3.97
N TRP A 26 -34.21 5.42 3.73
CA TRP A 26 -33.04 5.67 4.56
C TRP A 26 -33.13 7.05 5.15
N LEU A 27 -32.85 7.13 6.45
CA LEU A 27 -32.86 8.36 7.20
C LEU A 27 -31.43 8.89 7.26
N VAL A 28 -31.23 10.12 6.83
CA VAL A 28 -29.96 10.83 6.94
C VAL A 28 -30.16 12.02 7.85
N LYS A 29 -29.56 11.98 9.04
CA LYS A 29 -29.65 13.04 10.06
C LYS A 29 -28.41 13.94 9.97
N ARG A 30 -28.61 15.25 9.99
CA ARG A 30 -27.54 16.22 10.19
C ARG A 30 -27.28 16.39 11.69
N LYS A 31 -26.07 16.07 12.13
CA LYS A 31 -25.61 16.28 13.50
C LYS A 31 -25.16 17.73 13.72
N SER A 32 -24.93 18.09 14.98
CA SER A 32 -24.52 19.43 15.43
C SER A 32 -23.17 19.89 14.85
N ASP A 33 -22.28 18.96 14.51
CA ASP A 33 -20.98 19.17 13.86
C ASP A 33 -21.09 19.27 12.32
N ASN A 34 -22.31 19.36 11.77
CA ASN A 34 -22.61 19.28 10.34
C ASN A 34 -22.27 17.93 9.70
N LEU A 35 -22.02 16.89 10.50
CA LEU A 35 -21.82 15.53 10.01
C LEU A 35 -23.18 14.88 9.75
N LEU A 36 -23.39 14.44 8.52
CA LEU A 36 -24.48 13.55 8.15
C LEU A 36 -24.21 12.13 8.64
N SER A 37 -25.22 11.52 9.27
CA SER A 37 -25.25 10.11 9.65
C SER A 37 -26.43 9.42 8.98
N CYS A 38 -26.23 8.21 8.48
CA CYS A 38 -27.28 7.47 7.76
C CYS A 38 -27.69 6.22 8.53
N SER A 39 -28.99 5.90 8.52
CA SER A 39 -29.53 4.69 9.14
C SER A 39 -28.93 3.39 8.60
N CYS A 40 -28.28 3.39 7.43
CA CYS A 40 -27.57 2.23 6.91
C CYS A 40 -26.20 1.97 7.57
N ARG A 41 -25.71 2.92 8.39
CA ARG A 41 -24.47 2.84 9.18
C ARG A 41 -23.19 2.48 8.41
N MET A 42 -23.13 2.77 7.11
CA MET A 42 -21.99 2.36 6.26
C MET A 42 -20.69 3.06 6.66
N PHE A 43 -20.78 4.31 7.12
CA PHE A 43 -19.62 5.04 7.59
C PHE A 43 -19.15 4.53 8.96
N GLU A 44 -20.07 4.22 9.86
CA GLU A 44 -19.76 3.67 11.18
C GLU A 44 -19.15 2.26 11.08
N MET A 45 -19.68 1.42 10.18
CA MET A 45 -19.22 0.03 10.01
C MET A 45 -17.99 -0.08 9.10
N LYS A 46 -17.93 0.70 8.02
CA LYS A 46 -16.91 0.56 6.97
C LYS A 46 -16.16 1.85 6.67
N GLY A 47 -16.43 2.95 7.38
CA GLY A 47 -15.84 4.28 7.19
C GLY A 47 -15.81 4.74 5.75
N VAL A 48 -16.85 4.37 5.00
CA VAL A 48 -17.10 4.83 3.64
C VAL A 48 -18.50 5.40 3.60
N LEU A 49 -18.64 6.57 2.99
CA LEU A 49 -19.92 7.20 2.77
C LEU A 49 -20.83 6.31 1.91
N CYS A 50 -22.06 6.09 2.35
CA CYS A 50 -23.05 5.42 1.51
C CYS A 50 -23.57 6.38 0.43
N SER A 51 -24.15 5.80 -0.62
CA SER A 51 -24.82 6.55 -1.68
C SER A 51 -25.91 7.49 -1.13
N HIS A 52 -26.57 7.16 -0.02
CA HIS A 52 -27.60 8.00 0.58
C HIS A 52 -27.02 9.32 1.13
N VAL A 53 -25.91 9.26 1.87
CA VAL A 53 -25.23 10.47 2.37
C VAL A 53 -24.65 11.28 1.21
N ILE A 54 -24.03 10.61 0.23
CA ILE A 54 -23.48 11.28 -0.95
C ILE A 54 -24.57 12.02 -1.72
N LYS A 55 -25.77 11.44 -1.84
CA LYS A 55 -26.93 12.06 -2.47
C LYS A 55 -27.36 13.33 -1.73
N VAL A 56 -27.46 13.29 -0.39
CA VAL A 56 -27.79 14.47 0.43
C VAL A 56 -26.72 15.56 0.30
N LEU A 57 -25.43 15.20 0.37
CA LEU A 57 -24.33 16.15 0.20
C LEU A 57 -24.42 16.87 -1.15
N ARG A 58 -24.66 16.12 -2.23
CA ARG A 58 -24.74 16.67 -3.59
C ARG A 58 -26.01 17.49 -3.83
N GLU A 59 -27.18 16.95 -3.49
CA GLU A 59 -28.47 17.50 -3.92
C GLU A 59 -29.03 18.54 -2.94
N ALA A 60 -28.85 18.35 -1.62
CA ALA A 60 -29.38 19.26 -0.62
C ALA A 60 -28.36 20.28 -0.12
N MET A 61 -27.08 19.89 -0.02
CA MET A 61 -26.02 20.77 0.50
C MET A 61 -25.13 21.37 -0.59
N ASN A 62 -25.33 20.98 -1.86
CA ASN A 62 -24.55 21.43 -3.02
C ASN A 62 -23.03 21.28 -2.82
N VAL A 63 -22.61 20.23 -2.11
CA VAL A 63 -21.21 19.91 -1.82
C VAL A 63 -20.60 19.19 -3.02
N LYS A 64 -19.50 19.74 -3.55
CA LYS A 64 -18.79 19.20 -4.72
C LYS A 64 -17.75 18.14 -4.33
N ASP A 65 -17.05 18.39 -3.22
CA ASP A 65 -15.97 17.54 -2.72
C ASP A 65 -16.34 16.94 -1.37
N ILE A 66 -15.90 15.70 -1.12
CA ILE A 66 -16.17 15.04 0.16
C ILE A 66 -15.45 15.82 1.28
N PRO A 67 -16.17 16.28 2.32
CA PRO A 67 -15.55 16.99 3.43
C PRO A 67 -14.50 16.13 4.17
N ASP A 68 -13.42 16.75 4.63
CA ASP A 68 -12.27 16.07 5.25
C ASP A 68 -12.65 15.20 6.46
N GLN A 69 -13.69 15.58 7.20
CA GLN A 69 -14.26 14.79 8.31
C GLN A 69 -14.70 13.36 7.90
N TYR A 70 -14.92 13.10 6.62
CA TYR A 70 -15.23 11.77 6.09
C TYR A 70 -14.02 11.04 5.49
N ILE A 71 -12.87 11.72 5.37
CA ILE A 71 -11.64 11.16 4.81
C ILE A 71 -10.82 10.56 5.95
N LEU A 72 -11.06 9.30 6.26
CA LEU A 72 -10.25 8.59 7.25
C LEU A 72 -8.82 8.36 6.75
N LYS A 73 -7.84 8.42 7.66
CA LYS A 73 -6.41 8.17 7.36
C LYS A 73 -6.17 6.95 6.48
N ARG A 74 -6.87 5.84 6.74
CA ARG A 74 -6.74 4.58 5.97
C ARG A 74 -7.06 4.72 4.47
N TRP A 75 -7.81 5.74 4.09
CA TRP A 75 -8.19 6.04 2.70
C TRP A 75 -7.27 7.09 2.05
N THR A 76 -6.26 7.59 2.78
CA THR A 76 -5.28 8.55 2.27
C THR A 76 -4.04 7.84 1.73
N LYS A 77 -3.23 8.55 0.93
CA LYS A 77 -1.91 8.05 0.48
C LYS A 77 -0.95 7.79 1.64
N GLN A 78 -1.15 8.48 2.77
CA GLN A 78 -0.33 8.34 3.98
C GLN A 78 -0.68 7.10 4.80
N ALA A 79 -1.73 6.35 4.45
CA ALA A 79 -2.07 5.08 5.10
C ALA A 79 -0.92 4.05 5.10
N ARG A 80 0.06 4.20 4.19
CA ARG A 80 1.24 3.34 4.07
C ARG A 80 2.53 3.97 4.63
N ALA A 81 2.47 5.23 5.06
CA ALA A 81 3.63 5.99 5.52
C ALA A 81 3.81 5.91 7.04
N GLU A 82 2.77 5.56 7.79
CA GLU A 82 2.81 5.43 9.24
C GLU A 82 2.94 3.96 9.65
N CYS A 83 3.73 3.72 10.69
CA CYS A 83 3.79 2.47 11.41
C CYS A 83 2.38 2.10 11.89
N VAL A 84 1.81 1.02 11.36
CA VAL A 84 0.46 0.58 11.76
C VAL A 84 0.55 0.11 13.20
N GLN A 85 -0.23 0.66 14.13
CA GLN A 85 -0.28 0.16 15.51
C GLN A 85 -1.43 -0.84 15.68
N ASP A 86 -1.25 -1.84 16.54
CA ASP A 86 -2.32 -2.74 16.96
C ASP A 86 -3.29 -2.06 17.93
N MET A 87 -4.34 -2.77 18.35
CA MET A 87 -5.35 -2.26 19.29
C MET A 87 -4.78 -1.88 20.67
N HIS A 88 -3.53 -2.26 20.95
CA HIS A 88 -2.81 -2.01 22.20
C HIS A 88 -1.69 -0.98 22.04
N GLY A 89 -1.58 -0.35 20.86
CA GLY A 89 -0.57 0.67 20.57
C GLY A 89 0.80 0.11 20.18
N HIS A 90 0.95 -1.21 19.99
CA HIS A 90 2.20 -1.78 19.51
C HIS A 90 2.33 -1.56 18.01
N GLU A 91 3.49 -1.11 17.56
CA GLU A 91 3.80 -1.07 16.15
C GLU A 91 3.73 -2.48 15.53
N ILE A 92 2.72 -2.70 14.69
CA ILE A 92 2.65 -3.82 13.76
C ILE A 92 3.78 -3.61 12.76
N GLN A 93 4.89 -4.31 13.00
CA GLN A 93 5.98 -4.35 12.05
C GLN A 93 5.42 -4.71 10.67
N ALA A 94 5.62 -3.82 9.71
CA ALA A 94 5.27 -4.11 8.34
C ALA A 94 6.00 -5.39 7.95
N ASN A 95 5.25 -6.40 7.49
CA ASN A 95 5.81 -7.70 7.10
C ASN A 95 7.10 -7.47 6.32
N PRO A 96 8.28 -7.94 6.80
CA PRO A 96 9.57 -7.63 6.18
C PRO A 96 9.59 -7.92 4.66
N LYS A 97 8.81 -8.91 4.20
CA LYS A 97 8.65 -9.24 2.78
C LYS A 97 7.92 -8.14 1.99
N LEU A 98 6.93 -7.46 2.59
CA LEU A 98 6.22 -6.34 1.98
C LEU A 98 7.12 -5.11 1.87
N GLN A 99 7.96 -4.83 2.87
CA GLN A 99 8.92 -3.72 2.84
C GLN A 99 9.99 -3.93 1.77
N GLN A 100 10.58 -5.12 1.71
CA GLN A 100 11.54 -5.47 0.67
C GLN A 100 10.95 -5.34 -0.74
N THR A 101 9.70 -5.79 -0.94
CA THR A 101 8.99 -5.67 -2.23
C THR A 101 8.76 -4.21 -2.63
N TYR A 102 8.41 -3.36 -1.67
CA TYR A 102 8.22 -1.92 -1.92
C TYR A 102 9.53 -1.24 -2.33
N GLN A 103 10.60 -1.47 -1.56
CA GLN A 103 11.94 -0.94 -1.85
C GLN A 103 12.41 -1.36 -3.24
N TYR A 104 12.32 -2.65 -3.55
CA TYR A 104 12.64 -3.19 -4.88
C TYR A 104 11.87 -2.49 -6.00
N ARG A 105 10.54 -2.39 -5.89
CA ARG A 105 9.71 -1.75 -6.92
C ARG A 105 10.04 -0.28 -7.12
N SER A 106 10.29 0.46 -6.04
CA SER A 106 10.67 1.87 -6.10
C SER A 106 11.99 2.06 -6.84
N LEU A 107 13.01 1.27 -6.49
CA LEU A 107 14.32 1.30 -7.15
C LEU A 107 14.21 0.94 -8.64
N CYS A 108 13.53 -0.15 -8.98
CA CYS A 108 13.32 -0.54 -10.37
C CYS A 108 12.69 0.58 -11.19
N SER A 109 11.67 1.26 -10.66
CA SER A 109 11.01 2.36 -11.38
C SER A 109 11.98 3.50 -11.70
N ILE A 110 12.83 3.89 -10.75
CA ILE A 110 13.84 4.94 -10.95
C ILE A 110 14.85 4.49 -12.01
N PHE A 111 15.42 3.30 -11.86
CA PHE A 111 16.44 2.80 -12.78
C PHE A 111 15.89 2.57 -14.18
N THR A 112 14.67 2.06 -14.35
CA THR A 112 14.05 1.92 -15.67
C THR A 112 13.95 3.28 -16.39
N ARG A 113 13.55 4.33 -15.68
CA ARG A 113 13.47 5.69 -16.25
C ARG A 113 14.85 6.24 -16.61
N ILE A 114 15.85 6.02 -15.76
CA ILE A 114 17.22 6.44 -16.04
C ILE A 114 17.74 5.70 -17.27
N SER A 115 17.62 4.37 -17.31
CA SER A 115 18.07 3.55 -18.44
C SER A 115 17.41 3.97 -19.75
N SER A 116 16.10 4.22 -19.76
CA SER A 116 15.39 4.62 -20.98
C SER A 116 15.85 5.97 -21.53
N ARG A 117 16.16 6.94 -20.65
CA ARG A 117 16.59 8.28 -21.06
C ARG A 117 18.08 8.31 -21.39
N ALA A 118 18.90 7.61 -20.62
CA ALA A 118 20.35 7.56 -20.82
C ALA A 118 20.72 6.87 -22.13
N SER A 119 19.95 5.89 -22.61
CA SER A 119 20.21 5.21 -23.88
C SER A 119 20.05 6.09 -25.13
N GLU A 120 19.44 7.27 -25.01
CA GLU A 120 19.27 8.21 -26.13
C GLU A 120 20.56 8.96 -26.48
N SER A 121 21.60 8.94 -25.63
CA SER A 121 22.87 9.64 -25.85
C SER A 121 24.04 8.89 -25.23
N GLU A 122 25.11 8.71 -26.00
CA GLU A 122 26.35 8.07 -25.51
C GLU A 122 26.93 8.79 -24.28
N LYS A 123 26.90 10.13 -24.26
CA LYS A 123 27.34 10.91 -23.10
C LYS A 123 26.49 10.63 -21.86
N ALA A 124 25.17 10.59 -22.03
CA ALA A 124 24.24 10.31 -20.93
C ALA A 124 24.36 8.86 -20.44
N TYR A 125 24.55 7.91 -21.36
CA TYR A 125 24.80 6.52 -21.06
C TYR A 125 26.07 6.34 -20.21
N ASN A 126 27.19 6.93 -20.62
CA ASN A 126 28.47 6.79 -19.91
C ASN A 126 28.37 7.30 -18.46
N VAL A 127 27.74 8.47 -18.26
CA VAL A 127 27.49 9.02 -16.92
C VAL A 127 26.59 8.11 -16.10
N ALA A 128 25.48 7.64 -16.67
CA ALA A 128 24.56 6.74 -15.97
C ALA A 128 25.23 5.41 -15.60
N TYR A 129 26.06 4.86 -16.50
CA TYR A 129 26.79 3.61 -16.29
C TYR A 129 27.80 3.73 -15.14
N GLU A 130 28.63 4.78 -15.15
CA GLU A 130 29.63 5.01 -14.10
C GLU A 130 28.98 5.09 -12.72
N HIS A 131 27.92 5.91 -12.59
CA HIS A 131 27.21 6.04 -11.32
C HIS A 131 26.47 4.77 -10.91
N ALA A 132 25.81 4.06 -11.85
CA ALA A 132 25.11 2.82 -11.53
C ALA A 132 26.08 1.72 -11.08
N SER A 133 27.26 1.62 -11.70
CA SER A 133 28.30 0.66 -11.32
C SER A 133 28.85 0.96 -9.92
N ASN A 134 29.16 2.22 -9.64
CA ASN A 134 29.62 2.65 -8.32
C ASN A 134 28.55 2.38 -7.24
N LEU A 135 27.29 2.68 -7.53
CA LEU A 135 26.18 2.42 -6.61
C LEU A 135 25.97 0.92 -6.38
N ALA A 136 26.06 0.09 -7.41
CA ALA A 136 25.95 -1.36 -7.28
C ALA A 136 27.03 -1.91 -6.32
N ARG A 137 28.27 -1.43 -6.45
CA ARG A 137 29.37 -1.80 -5.54
C ARG A 137 29.08 -1.37 -4.09
N LEU A 138 28.62 -0.13 -3.88
CA LEU A 138 28.28 0.35 -2.54
C LEU A 138 27.14 -0.44 -1.89
N VAL A 139 26.14 -0.87 -2.68
CA VAL A 139 25.04 -1.70 -2.17
C VAL A 139 25.56 -3.06 -1.71
N GLU A 140 26.41 -3.72 -2.51
CA GLU A 140 27.03 -4.99 -2.11
C GLU A 140 27.91 -4.85 -0.88
N ASP A 141 28.70 -3.77 -0.77
CA ASP A 141 29.51 -3.47 0.41
C ASP A 141 28.64 -3.35 1.67
N ILE A 142 27.52 -2.62 1.60
CA ILE A 142 26.56 -2.48 2.72
C ILE A 142 25.99 -3.83 3.12
N LEU A 143 25.53 -4.63 2.14
CA LEU A 143 24.95 -5.95 2.40
C LEU A 143 25.97 -6.91 3.02
N CYS A 144 27.23 -6.86 2.59
CA CYS A 144 28.31 -7.66 3.17
C CYS A 144 28.60 -7.27 4.63
N LEU A 145 28.59 -5.97 4.94
CA LEU A 145 28.79 -5.47 6.31
C LEU A 145 27.63 -5.85 7.25
N GLU A 146 26.39 -5.85 6.76
CA GLU A 146 25.23 -6.30 7.54
C GLU A 146 25.31 -7.79 7.88
N ILE A 147 25.78 -8.63 6.94
CA ILE A 147 26.00 -10.06 7.18
C ILE A 147 27.13 -10.26 8.21
N ALA A 148 28.27 -9.60 8.04
CA ALA A 148 29.40 -9.71 8.96
C ALA A 148 29.08 -9.20 10.37
N GLY A 149 28.32 -8.11 10.48
CA GLY A 149 27.84 -7.57 11.75
C GLY A 149 26.83 -8.49 12.46
N ASN A 150 26.04 -9.26 11.71
CA ASN A 150 25.14 -10.26 12.27
C ASN A 150 25.89 -11.53 12.72
N VAL A 151 26.97 -11.93 12.04
CA VAL A 151 27.83 -13.05 12.45
C VAL A 151 28.56 -12.76 13.77
N LEU A 152 29.04 -11.53 13.98
CA LEU A 152 29.69 -11.12 15.24
C LEU A 152 28.74 -11.11 16.44
N LYS A 153 27.42 -10.90 16.23
CA LYS A 153 26.41 -10.99 17.30
C LYS A 153 26.10 -12.42 17.71
N ILE A 154 26.28 -13.39 16.80
CA ILE A 154 26.05 -14.82 17.09
C ILE A 154 27.25 -15.41 17.88
N GLY A 155 28.45 -14.82 17.78
CA GLY A 155 29.66 -15.33 18.43
C GLY A 155 29.77 -15.12 19.95
N HIS A 156 28.85 -14.39 20.59
CA HIS A 156 28.94 -14.07 22.04
C HIS A 156 28.09 -14.97 22.95
N GLU A 157 27.42 -15.97 22.40
CA GLU A 157 26.80 -17.08 23.15
C GLU A 157 27.43 -18.40 22.70
N SER A 158 28.67 -18.64 23.12
CA SER A 158 29.31 -19.97 22.98
C SER A 158 29.08 -20.77 24.25
N GLN A 159 28.44 -21.94 24.14
CA GLN A 159 28.84 -23.14 24.87
C GLN A 159 28.88 -24.30 23.89
N ASP A 160 30.12 -24.74 23.59
CA ASP A 160 30.62 -26.12 23.44
C ASP A 160 29.74 -27.13 22.66
N VAL A 161 30.18 -27.86 21.63
CA VAL A 161 31.38 -28.71 21.53
C VAL A 161 31.62 -29.12 20.06
N ASN A 162 32.91 -29.23 19.70
CA ASN A 162 33.57 -30.02 18.63
C ASN A 162 33.59 -29.57 17.15
N LEU A 163 34.83 -29.27 16.77
CA LEU A 163 35.40 -29.29 15.44
C LEU A 163 35.29 -30.67 14.79
N GLU A 164 34.77 -30.72 13.56
CA GLU A 164 35.38 -31.51 12.49
C GLU A 164 35.46 -30.65 11.23
N VAL A 165 36.69 -30.24 10.91
CA VAL A 165 37.05 -29.66 9.62
C VAL A 165 37.10 -30.80 8.62
N ASN A 166 36.24 -30.78 7.61
CA ASN A 166 36.50 -31.47 6.37
C ASN A 166 36.14 -30.58 5.18
N SER A 167 37.20 -30.06 4.56
CA SER A 167 37.18 -29.41 3.26
C SER A 167 36.63 -30.37 2.20
N ILE A 168 35.54 -29.99 1.54
CA ILE A 168 35.17 -30.56 0.24
C ILE A 168 34.96 -29.41 -0.73
N GLN A 169 35.95 -29.22 -1.60
CA GLN A 169 35.75 -28.59 -2.89
C GLN A 169 34.81 -29.50 -3.68
N ASP A 170 33.68 -28.98 -4.15
CA ASP A 170 33.14 -29.53 -5.39
C ASP A 170 32.37 -28.48 -6.19
N SER A 171 32.97 -28.14 -7.31
CA SER A 171 32.37 -27.49 -8.46
C SER A 171 31.20 -28.32 -8.98
N ASN A 172 29.97 -27.80 -8.98
CA ASN A 172 28.93 -28.36 -9.85
C ASN A 172 27.98 -27.30 -10.40
N LEU A 173 28.31 -26.89 -11.62
CA LEU A 173 27.46 -26.35 -12.67
C LEU A 173 26.24 -27.26 -12.91
N MET A 174 25.02 -26.76 -12.74
CA MET A 174 23.83 -27.43 -13.28
C MET A 174 22.83 -26.46 -13.92
N LYS A 175 22.94 -26.42 -15.26
CA LYS A 175 21.88 -26.47 -16.29
C LYS A 175 20.58 -25.67 -16.07
N VAL A 176 20.49 -24.59 -16.83
CA VAL A 176 19.25 -23.88 -17.17
C VAL A 176 18.32 -24.76 -18.02
N LYS A 177 17.04 -24.83 -17.64
CA LYS A 177 15.97 -25.60 -18.31
C LYS A 177 15.37 -24.79 -19.47
N ARG A 178 15.48 -25.29 -20.71
CA ARG A 178 14.87 -24.69 -21.91
C ARG A 178 13.33 -24.68 -21.83
N LEU A 179 12.72 -23.53 -22.15
CA LEU A 179 11.29 -23.37 -22.43
C LEU A 179 10.96 -23.84 -23.86
N LYS A 180 9.98 -24.73 -24.01
CA LYS A 180 9.43 -25.16 -25.31
C LYS A 180 8.42 -24.13 -25.83
N LYS A 181 8.54 -23.79 -27.11
CA LYS A 181 7.65 -22.91 -27.90
C LYS A 181 6.30 -23.60 -28.14
N LYS A 182 5.20 -22.86 -27.98
CA LYS A 182 3.82 -23.29 -28.25
C LYS A 182 3.51 -23.10 -29.74
N GLU A 183 3.09 -24.17 -30.41
CA GLU A 183 2.59 -24.10 -31.79
C GLU A 183 1.10 -23.73 -31.82
N SER A 184 0.73 -22.94 -32.82
CA SER A 184 -0.60 -22.39 -33.08
C SER A 184 -1.45 -23.40 -33.84
N SER A 185 -2.52 -23.91 -33.22
CA SER A 185 -3.53 -24.72 -33.88
C SER A 185 -4.47 -23.81 -34.68
N ARG A 186 -4.50 -23.98 -36.02
CA ARG A 186 -5.64 -23.60 -36.85
C ARG A 186 -6.59 -24.80 -36.91
N GLY A 187 -7.87 -24.55 -36.65
CA GLY A 187 -9.00 -25.44 -36.83
C GLY A 187 -10.25 -24.57 -36.88
#